data_AF-A0A0V0H6P2-F1
#
_entry.id   AF-A0A0V0H6P2-F1
#
_cell.length_a   1.000
_cell.length_b   1.000
_cell.length_c   1.000
_cell.angle_alpha   90.00
_cell.angle_beta   90.00
_cell.angle_gamma   90.00
#
_symmetry.space_group_name_H-M   'P 1'
#
loop_
_entity.id
_entity.type
_entity.pdbx_description
1 polymer ?
#
loop_
_entity_poly.entity_id
_entity_poly.type
_entity_poly.pdbx_seq_one_letter_code
_entity_poly.pdbx_strand_id
1 'polypeptide(L)'
;MTAIFTAGVFARSKRGNSDKTHVFVHEIDRNVEKICSEEFLCSENLVETKELLGHFVVEKMEANRFEFCSVFDPSSSPTTSSSSSV
;
A
#
# COMPACT_ATOMS: atom_id res chain seq x y z
N MET A 1 2.65 9.11 -13.58
CA MET A 1 2.65 10.37 -12.81
C MET A 1 3.72 10.29 -11.74
N THR A 2 4.79 11.10 -11.81
CA THR A 2 5.97 10.99 -10.90
C THR A 2 5.66 11.33 -9.45
N ALA A 3 4.64 12.17 -9.21
CA ALA A 3 4.22 12.58 -7.88
C ALA A 3 3.71 11.41 -7.03
N ILE A 4 2.84 10.56 -7.58
CA ILE A 4 2.27 9.40 -6.87
C ILE A 4 3.37 8.38 -6.53
N PHE A 5 4.26 8.09 -7.48
CA PHE A 5 5.41 7.24 -7.24
C PHE A 5 6.29 7.77 -6.09
N THR A 6 6.64 9.05 -6.13
CA THR A 6 7.50 9.67 -5.10
C THR A 6 6.81 9.66 -3.74
N ALA A 7 5.50 9.93 -3.69
CA ALA A 7 4.71 9.86 -2.48
C ALA A 7 4.69 8.43 -1.90
N GLY A 8 4.51 7.42 -2.74
CA GLY A 8 4.59 6.01 -2.34
C GLY A 8 5.95 5.63 -1.77
N VAL A 9 7.05 5.98 -2.45
CA VAL A 9 8.41 5.74 -1.95
C VAL A 9 8.63 6.43 -0.60
N PHE A 10 8.23 7.70 -0.49
CA PHE A 10 8.43 8.48 0.72
C PHE A 10 7.62 7.96 1.91
N ALA A 11 6.37 7.57 1.65
CA ALA A 11 5.49 6.99 2.66
C ALA A 11 6.07 5.73 3.29
N ARG A 12 6.76 4.93 2.47
CA ARG A 12 7.32 3.62 2.84
C ARG A 12 8.71 3.71 3.45
N SER A 13 9.50 4.70 3.03
CA SER A 13 10.84 4.97 3.55
C SER A 13 10.85 5.81 4.83
N LYS A 14 9.69 6.06 5.45
CA LYS A 14 9.58 6.92 6.62
C LYS A 14 10.45 6.41 7.77
N ARG A 15 11.27 7.30 8.31
CA ARG A 15 12.15 7.03 9.46
C ARG A 15 11.51 7.59 10.73
N GLY A 16 11.38 6.76 11.77
CA GLY A 16 10.82 7.15 13.07
C GLY A 16 9.82 6.12 13.62
N ASN A 17 9.17 6.46 14.73
CA ASN A 17 8.19 5.62 15.46
C ASN A 17 6.75 5.71 14.91
N SER A 18 6.51 6.42 13.81
CA SER A 18 5.19 6.45 13.20
C SER A 18 5.15 5.40 12.08
N ASP A 19 4.27 4.42 12.24
CA ASP A 19 4.24 3.28 11.33
C ASP A 19 3.41 3.54 10.06
N LYS A 20 2.66 4.65 10.02
CA LYS A 20 1.69 4.95 8.97
C LYS A 20 1.88 6.34 8.37
N THR A 21 1.63 6.45 7.07
CA THR A 21 1.63 7.70 6.30
C THR A 21 0.33 7.84 5.54
N HIS A 22 -0.32 8.99 5.70
CA HIS A 22 -1.54 9.32 4.97
C HIS A 22 -1.16 10.01 3.66
N VAL A 23 -1.64 9.49 2.53
CA VAL A 23 -1.43 10.06 1.20
C VAL A 23 -2.79 10.38 0.60
N PHE A 24 -2.95 11.62 0.13
CA PHE A 24 -4.16 12.08 -0.53
C PHE A 24 -3.88 12.32 -2.00
N VAL A 25 -4.64 11.69 -2.89
CA VAL A 25 -4.51 11.83 -4.34
C VAL A 25 -5.76 12.54 -4.87
N HIS A 26 -5.55 13.67 -5.53
CA HIS A 26 -6.63 14.43 -6.17
C HIS A 26 -6.88 13.90 -7.59
N GLU A 27 -8.12 13.97 -8.06
CA GLU A 27 -8.58 13.48 -9.37
C GLU A 27 -8.35 11.97 -9.58
N ILE A 28 -8.64 11.15 -8.56
CA ILE A 28 -8.35 9.70 -8.59
C ILE A 28 -9.12 8.93 -9.68
N ASP A 29 -10.24 9.46 -10.19
CA ASP A 29 -11.01 8.82 -11.25
C ASP A 29 -10.35 8.90 -12.63
N ARG A 30 -9.35 9.75 -12.80
CA ARG A 30 -8.62 9.86 -14.06
C ARG A 30 -7.70 8.65 -14.22
N ASN A 31 -7.67 8.09 -15.44
CA ASN A 31 -7.04 6.78 -15.68
C ASN A 31 -5.57 6.70 -15.23
N VAL A 32 -4.80 7.77 -15.40
CA VAL A 32 -3.36 7.76 -15.07
C VAL A 32 -3.16 7.74 -13.56
N GLU A 33 -3.93 8.54 -12.84
CA GLU A 33 -3.95 8.71 -11.40
C GLU A 33 -4.40 7.42 -10.74
N LYS A 34 -5.46 6.81 -11.26
CA LYS A 34 -5.95 5.49 -10.84
C LYS A 34 -4.88 4.41 -10.99
N ILE A 35 -4.33 4.24 -12.19
CA ILE A 35 -3.31 3.21 -12.46
C ILE A 35 -2.06 3.43 -11.60
N CYS A 36 -1.57 4.66 -11.50
CA CYS A 36 -0.40 4.96 -10.66
C CYS A 36 -0.68 4.73 -9.17
N SER A 37 -1.89 5.02 -8.70
CA SER A 37 -2.27 4.80 -7.31
C SER A 37 -2.39 3.31 -7.00
N GLU A 38 -3.01 2.54 -7.89
CA GLU A 38 -3.11 1.08 -7.77
C GLU A 38 -1.72 0.42 -7.78
N GLU A 39 -0.78 0.90 -8.61
CA GLU A 39 0.58 0.35 -8.71
C GLU A 39 1.48 0.72 -7.51
N PHE A 40 1.46 1.99 -7.06
CA PHE A 40 2.45 2.49 -6.10
C PHE A 40 1.91 2.74 -4.69
N LEU A 41 0.59 2.89 -4.53
CA LEU A 41 -0.06 3.05 -3.23
C LEU A 41 -0.85 1.80 -2.84
N CYS A 42 -1.18 0.94 -3.81
CA CYS A 42 -1.92 -0.31 -3.64
C CYS A 42 -3.38 -0.10 -3.27
N SER A 43 -4.26 -0.84 -3.92
CA SER A 43 -5.70 -0.80 -3.64
C SER A 43 -6.02 -1.26 -2.22
N GLU A 44 -5.19 -2.13 -1.64
CA GLU A 44 -5.30 -2.59 -0.24
C GLU A 44 -5.13 -1.48 0.81
N ASN A 45 -4.41 -0.40 0.47
CA ASN A 45 -4.18 0.73 1.37
C ASN A 45 -5.20 1.87 1.19
N LEU A 46 -6.16 1.74 0.26
CA LEU A 46 -7.21 2.73 0.06
C LEU A 46 -8.22 2.65 1.20
N VAL A 47 -8.31 3.70 2.00
CA VAL A 47 -9.25 3.77 3.13
C VAL A 47 -10.61 4.27 2.66
N GLU A 48 -10.61 5.38 1.93
CA GLU A 48 -11.82 5.98 1.41
C GLU A 48 -11.53 6.80 0.15
N THR A 49 -12.56 6.95 -0.68
CA THR A 49 -12.58 7.91 -1.78
C THR A 49 -13.77 8.83 -1.57
N LYS A 50 -13.51 10.13 -1.51
CA LYS A 50 -14.55 11.15 -1.41
C LYS A 50 -14.50 12.04 -2.64
N GLU A 51 -15.55 11.96 -3.45
CA GLU A 51 -15.61 12.64 -4.76
C GLU A 51 -14.39 12.26 -5.60
N LEU A 52 -13.49 13.23 -5.86
CA LEU A 52 -12.28 13.03 -6.65
C LEU A 52 -11.03 12.82 -5.79
N LEU A 53 -11.16 12.76 -4.47
CA LEU A 53 -10.04 12.64 -3.54
C LEU A 53 -9.94 11.21 -3.00
N GLY A 54 -8.85 10.51 -3.32
CA GLY A 54 -8.52 9.22 -2.72
C GLY A 54 -7.65 9.38 -1.49
N HIS A 55 -8.00 8.71 -0.40
CA HIS A 55 -7.24 8.66 0.84
C HIS A 55 -6.61 7.27 1.02
N PHE A 56 -5.28 7.23 0.99
CA PHE A 56 -4.48 6.03 1.23
C PHE A 56 -3.76 6.11 2.58
N VAL A 57 -3.64 4.98 3.26
CA VAL A 57 -2.82 4.82 4.46
C VAL A 57 -1.77 3.77 4.19
N VAL A 58 -0.55 4.23 3.94
CA VAL A 58 0.58 3.37 3.57
C VAL A 58 1.44 3.12 4.81
N GLU A 59 1.70 1.86 5.09
CA GLU A 59 2.58 1.44 6.17
C GLU A 59 4.05 1.54 5.79
N LYS A 60 4.90 1.70 6.79
CA LYS A 60 6.35 1.64 6.60
C LYS A 60 6.75 0.27 6.08
N MET A 61 7.62 0.26 5.08
CA MET A 61 8.15 -0.98 4.52
C MET A 61 9.37 -1.47 5.30
N GLU A 62 9.52 -2.80 5.39
CA GLU A 62 10.74 -3.44 5.86
C GLU A 62 11.90 -3.19 4.89
N ALA A 63 13.12 -3.08 5.42
CA ALA A 63 14.30 -2.65 4.65
C ALA A 63 14.67 -3.57 3.46
N ASN A 64 14.20 -4.82 3.46
CA ASN A 64 14.59 -5.85 2.48
C ASN A 64 13.47 -6.22 1.49
N ARG A 65 12.30 -5.60 1.58
CA ARG A 65 11.24 -5.79 0.60
C ARG A 65 11.32 -4.63 -0.41
N PHE A 66 10.96 -4.87 -1.67
CA PHE A 66 10.97 -3.81 -2.71
C PHE A 66 9.65 -3.69 -3.49
N GLU A 67 8.79 -4.70 -3.42
CA GLU A 67 7.48 -4.73 -4.07
C GLU A 67 6.54 -3.72 -3.41
N PHE A 68 5.83 -2.89 -4.18
CA PHE A 68 4.90 -1.91 -3.63
C PHE A 68 3.71 -2.57 -2.94
N CYS A 69 3.06 -3.48 -3.65
CA CYS A 69 1.85 -4.16 -3.19
C CYS A 69 2.16 -5.60 -2.82
N SER A 70 1.47 -6.10 -1.79
CA SER A 70 1.54 -7.52 -1.50
C SER A 70 0.86 -8.29 -2.64
N VAL A 71 1.58 -9.24 -3.26
CA VAL A 71 0.93 -10.16 -4.18
C VAL A 71 -0.09 -10.93 -3.36
N PHE A 72 -1.37 -10.79 -3.70
CA PHE A 72 -2.41 -11.62 -3.12
C PHE A 72 -2.25 -13.03 -3.69
N ASP A 73 -1.27 -13.78 -3.18
CA ASP A 73 -1.16 -15.21 -3.41
C ASP A 73 -2.14 -15.89 -2.44
N PRO A 74 -3.24 -16.49 -2.90
CA PRO A 74 -4.14 -17.26 -2.03
C PRO A 74 -3.43 -18.45 -1.35
N SER A 75 -2.18 -18.78 -1.73
CA SER A 75 -1.38 -19.83 -1.10
C SER A 75 -0.47 -19.35 0.04
N SER A 76 -0.27 -18.05 0.25
CA SER A 76 0.60 -17.51 1.31
C SER A 76 -0.13 -17.19 2.62
N SER A 77 -1.22 -17.92 2.90
CA SER A 77 -1.78 -17.96 4.25
C SER A 77 -0.74 -18.60 5.20
N PRO A 78 -0.45 -18.02 6.38
CA PRO A 78 0.41 -18.67 7.35
C PRO A 78 -0.25 -20.00 7.76
N THR A 79 0.46 -21.11 7.54
CA THR A 79 0.05 -22.42 8.03
C THR A 79 0.03 -22.38 9.55
N THR A 80 -1.17 -22.33 10.13
CA THR A 80 -1.38 -22.67 11.53
C THR A 80 -0.83 -24.08 11.75
N SER A 81 0.29 -24.18 12.47
CA SER A 81 0.88 -25.45 12.87
C SER A 81 -0.07 -26.16 13.84
N SER A 82 -0.93 -27.02 13.30
CA SER A 82 -1.68 -28.00 14.07
C SER A 82 -0.72 -29.13 14.46
N SER A 83 -0.04 -28.98 15.60
CA SER A 83 0.73 -30.06 16.21
C SER A 83 -0.21 -31.18 16.63
N SER A 84 -0.32 -32.22 15.81
CA SER A 84 -0.90 -33.51 16.20
C SER A 84 0.03 -34.17 17.23
N SER A 85 -0.45 -34.34 18.46
CA SER A 85 0.17 -35.23 19.45
C SER A 85 -0.77 -36.42 19.64
N VAL A 86 -0.17 -37.61 19.58
CA VAL A 86 -0.75 -38.93 19.84
C VAL A 86 -1.42 -39.04 21.21
#